data_AF-A0A1B6FTZ7-F1
#
_entry.id   AF-A0A1B6FTZ7-F1
#
_cell.length_a   1.000
_cell.length_b   1.000
_cell.length_c   1.000
_cell.angle_alpha   90.00
_cell.angle_beta   90.00
_cell.angle_gamma   90.00
#
_symmetry.space_group_name_H-M   'P 1'
#
loop_
_entity.id
_entity.type
_entity.pdbx_description
1 polymer ?
#
loop_
_entity_poly.entity_id
_entity_poly.type
_entity_poly.pdbx_seq_one_letter_code
_entity_poly.pdbx_strand_id
1 'polypeptide(L)'
;GLVFPSRVPKTLQVLMGSYPIAQLREPFSSVQYLAERVDLVHLLRITHPESDTTWSAMDICDGWAQKRGFHTARTARLDSYRAANNILQMALDGKIALCLRPPGYSHKKEFWVSHKDVTNILWIQATNADALSPEAPHHFQEEFSSEEEHEEATKQESEQSEEAEESSEEEEEEPPISVAAGNKFNILASPE
;
A
#
# COMPACT_ATOMS: atom_id res chain seq x y z
N GLY A 1 10.04 17.87 5.23
CA GLY A 1 8.86 18.04 6.11
C GLY A 1 9.32 18.26 7.54
N LEU A 2 8.60 19.08 8.30
CA LEU A 2 8.82 19.25 9.74
C LEU A 2 7.86 18.34 10.49
N VAL A 3 8.36 17.57 11.46
CA VAL A 3 7.51 16.73 12.34
C VAL A 3 7.61 17.29 13.75
N PHE A 4 6.49 17.73 14.32
CA PHE A 4 6.44 18.17 15.71
C PHE A 4 6.47 16.97 16.67
N PRO A 5 7.02 17.13 17.89
CA PRO A 5 6.97 16.08 18.91
C PRO A 5 5.53 15.60 19.15
N SER A 6 5.27 14.33 18.86
CA SER A 6 3.94 13.72 18.94
C SER A 6 3.87 12.70 20.07
N ARG A 7 2.69 12.58 20.70
CA ARG A 7 2.39 11.54 21.70
C ARG A 7 1.85 10.25 21.08
N VAL A 8 1.79 10.18 19.76
CA VAL A 8 1.28 9.02 19.02
C VAL A 8 2.21 7.82 19.21
N PRO A 9 1.69 6.59 19.38
CA PRO A 9 2.51 5.38 19.49
C PRO A 9 3.47 5.19 18.32
N LYS A 10 4.63 4.56 18.58
CA LYS A 10 5.66 4.33 17.56
C LYS A 10 5.14 3.56 16.34
N THR A 11 4.28 2.56 16.54
CA THR A 11 3.69 1.77 15.45
C THR A 11 2.93 2.64 14.45
N LEU A 12 2.14 3.59 14.94
CA LEU A 12 1.44 4.55 14.09
C LEU A 12 2.40 5.53 13.43
N GLN A 13 3.46 5.97 14.11
CA GLN A 13 4.49 6.82 13.49
C GLN A 13 5.18 6.12 12.30
N VAL A 14 5.43 4.81 12.41
CA VAL A 14 5.98 3.99 11.31
C VAL A 14 4.99 3.91 10.16
N LEU A 15 3.74 3.54 10.44
CA LEU A 15 2.71 3.36 9.41
C LEU A 15 2.34 4.66 8.69
N MET A 16 2.45 5.81 9.37
CA MET A 16 2.21 7.14 8.79
C MET A 16 3.46 7.76 8.14
N GLY A 17 4.59 7.04 8.13
CA GLY A 17 5.83 7.52 7.50
C GLY A 17 6.58 8.60 8.27
N SER A 18 6.19 8.93 9.50
CA SER A 18 6.94 9.88 10.33
C SER A 18 8.20 9.27 10.95
N TYR A 19 8.29 7.93 10.98
CA TYR A 19 9.48 7.19 11.40
C TYR A 19 10.00 6.31 10.24
N PRO A 20 11.29 6.38 9.89
CA PRO A 20 11.84 5.64 8.74
C PRO A 20 11.86 4.13 9.00
N ILE A 21 11.20 3.36 8.12
CA ILE A 21 11.10 1.89 8.21
C ILE A 21 12.49 1.24 8.22
N ALA A 22 13.45 1.75 7.42
CA ALA A 22 14.81 1.22 7.34
C ALA A 22 15.59 1.27 8.68
N GLN A 23 15.20 2.13 9.62
CA GLN A 23 15.84 2.25 10.93
C GLN A 23 15.09 1.49 12.04
N LEU A 24 14.00 0.81 11.68
CA LEU A 24 13.12 0.16 12.64
C LEU A 24 13.72 -1.16 13.13
N ARG A 25 14.19 -1.19 14.38
CA ARG A 25 14.75 -2.41 14.99
C ARG A 25 13.75 -3.55 15.12
N GLU A 26 12.48 -3.26 15.32
CA GLU A 26 11.42 -4.25 15.55
C GLU A 26 10.19 -3.91 14.68
N PRO A 27 10.07 -4.51 13.48
CA PRO A 27 8.97 -4.23 12.56
C PRO A 27 7.69 -5.00 12.92
N PHE A 28 7.81 -6.11 13.64
CA PHE A 28 6.71 -7.04 13.92
C PHE A 28 5.56 -6.42 14.72
N SER A 29 5.83 -5.54 15.70
CA SER A 29 4.75 -4.87 16.44
C SER A 29 3.97 -3.89 15.56
N SER A 30 4.60 -3.31 14.52
CA SER A 30 3.91 -2.44 13.56
C SER A 30 3.07 -3.26 12.57
N VAL A 31 3.59 -4.42 12.14
CA VAL A 31 2.83 -5.39 11.34
C VAL A 31 1.64 -5.94 12.14
N GLN A 32 1.82 -6.26 13.43
CA GLN A 32 0.73 -6.68 14.31
C GLN A 32 -0.37 -5.60 14.37
N TYR A 33 0.01 -4.35 14.60
CA TYR A 33 -0.94 -3.24 14.67
C TYR A 33 -1.77 -3.12 13.38
N LEU A 34 -1.13 -3.36 12.23
CA LEU A 34 -1.77 -3.38 10.92
C LEU A 34 -2.70 -4.60 10.76
N ALA A 35 -2.22 -5.80 11.09
CA ALA A 35 -2.96 -7.06 11.00
C ALA A 35 -4.22 -7.11 11.87
N GLU A 36 -4.22 -6.41 13.01
CA GLU A 36 -5.40 -6.28 13.87
C GLU A 36 -6.54 -5.48 13.21
N ARG A 37 -6.26 -4.71 12.16
CA ARG A 37 -7.20 -3.77 11.53
C ARG A 37 -7.49 -4.08 10.08
N VAL A 38 -6.57 -4.78 9.42
CA VAL A 38 -6.65 -5.17 8.01
C VAL A 38 -6.39 -6.66 7.93
N ASP A 39 -7.24 -7.37 7.17
CA ASP A 39 -7.06 -8.80 6.94
C ASP A 39 -5.89 -9.05 5.98
N LEU A 40 -4.68 -9.07 6.54
CA LEU A 40 -3.45 -9.25 5.78
C LEU A 40 -3.34 -10.65 5.17
N VAL A 41 -3.96 -11.67 5.77
CA VAL A 41 -3.88 -13.05 5.29
C VAL A 41 -4.58 -13.18 3.94
N HIS A 42 -5.82 -12.68 3.88
CA HIS A 42 -6.59 -12.68 2.64
C HIS A 42 -6.02 -11.68 1.62
N LEU A 43 -5.64 -10.47 2.07
CA LEU A 43 -5.10 -9.44 1.19
C LEU A 43 -3.80 -9.86 0.50
N LEU A 44 -2.88 -10.46 1.27
CA LEU A 44 -1.60 -10.94 0.75
C LEU A 44 -1.72 -12.32 0.09
N ARG A 45 -2.87 -12.99 0.20
CA ARG A 45 -3.11 -14.38 -0.25
C ARG A 45 -1.97 -15.31 0.19
N ILE A 46 -1.73 -15.37 1.50
CA ILE A 46 -0.68 -16.19 2.12
C ILE A 46 -1.29 -17.37 2.86
N THR A 47 -0.56 -18.49 2.91
CA THR A 47 -0.94 -19.70 3.64
C THR A 47 -0.18 -19.79 4.95
N HIS A 48 -0.80 -20.35 5.98
CA HIS A 48 -0.15 -20.48 7.28
C HIS A 48 1.07 -21.41 7.16
N PRO A 49 2.28 -21.01 7.60
CA PRO A 49 3.49 -21.81 7.45
C PRO A 49 3.39 -23.19 8.14
N GLU A 50 2.77 -23.22 9.33
CA GLU A 50 2.56 -24.44 10.12
C GLU A 50 1.17 -25.07 9.95
N SER A 51 0.35 -24.59 8.99
CA SER A 51 -1.05 -25.04 8.81
C SER A 51 -1.95 -24.93 10.05
N ASP A 52 -1.69 -23.95 10.91
CA ASP A 52 -2.55 -23.62 12.05
C ASP A 52 -3.69 -22.67 11.63
N THR A 53 -4.69 -22.56 12.50
CA THR A 53 -5.83 -21.66 12.42
C THR A 53 -5.53 -20.27 12.98
N THR A 54 -4.63 -20.15 13.95
CA THR A 54 -4.31 -18.87 14.61
C THR A 54 -3.09 -18.22 13.98
N TRP A 55 -3.24 -16.97 13.55
CA TRP A 55 -2.15 -16.19 12.96
C TRP A 55 -1.53 -15.22 13.96
N SER A 56 -0.21 -15.26 14.10
CA SER A 56 0.57 -14.19 14.70
C SER A 56 1.17 -13.25 13.65
N ALA A 57 1.66 -12.10 14.08
CA ALA A 57 2.40 -11.19 13.20
C ALA A 57 3.66 -11.84 12.61
N MET A 58 4.27 -12.79 13.33
CA MET A 58 5.40 -13.57 12.84
C MET A 58 4.98 -14.51 11.72
N ASP A 59 3.87 -15.25 11.91
CA ASP A 59 3.35 -16.18 10.89
C ASP A 59 2.95 -15.47 9.61
N ILE A 60 2.40 -14.25 9.72
CA ILE A 60 2.10 -13.40 8.56
C ILE A 60 3.39 -13.04 7.81
N CYS A 61 4.44 -12.65 8.55
CA CYS A 61 5.73 -12.31 7.95
C CYS A 61 6.41 -13.53 7.33
N ASP A 62 6.33 -14.69 7.97
CA ASP A 62 6.89 -15.95 7.45
C ASP A 62 6.13 -16.43 6.21
N GLY A 63 4.79 -16.40 6.23
CA GLY A 63 3.98 -16.71 5.06
C GLY A 63 4.26 -15.75 3.89
N TRP A 64 4.47 -14.46 4.18
CA TRP A 64 4.87 -13.50 3.15
C TRP A 64 6.30 -13.74 2.64
N ALA A 65 7.24 -14.06 3.52
CA ALA A 65 8.61 -14.42 3.16
C ALA A 65 8.63 -15.65 2.25
N GLN A 66 7.86 -16.69 2.60
CA GLN A 66 7.74 -17.92 1.82
C GLN A 66 7.17 -17.63 0.43
N LYS A 67 6.09 -16.85 0.35
CA LYS A 67 5.46 -16.47 -0.91
C LYS A 67 6.38 -15.63 -1.82
N ARG A 68 7.17 -14.73 -1.23
CA ARG A 68 8.11 -13.84 -1.96
C ARG A 68 9.47 -14.48 -2.24
N GLY A 69 9.76 -15.64 -1.66
CA GLY A 69 11.08 -16.26 -1.73
C GLY A 69 12.15 -15.55 -0.91
N PHE A 70 11.78 -14.81 0.14
CA PHE A 70 12.74 -14.16 1.02
C PHE A 70 13.40 -15.18 1.96
N HIS A 71 14.67 -15.46 1.67
CA HIS A 71 15.48 -16.40 2.44
C HIS A 71 16.79 -15.75 2.90
N THR A 72 17.24 -16.16 4.08
CA THR A 72 18.52 -15.75 4.64
C THR A 72 19.68 -16.42 3.89
N ALA A 73 20.69 -15.63 3.52
CA ALA A 73 21.79 -16.09 2.66
C ALA A 73 22.59 -17.30 3.19
N ARG A 74 22.70 -17.45 4.52
CA ARG A 74 23.56 -18.50 5.13
C ARG A 74 22.84 -19.81 5.41
N THR A 75 21.56 -19.76 5.79
CA THR A 75 20.85 -20.92 6.35
C THR A 75 19.58 -21.24 5.56
N ALA A 76 19.26 -20.47 4.52
CA ALA A 76 18.05 -20.61 3.71
C ALA A 76 16.76 -20.67 4.55
N ARG A 77 16.76 -20.01 5.72
CA ARG A 77 15.54 -19.82 6.54
C ARG A 77 14.75 -18.65 5.99
N LEU A 78 13.43 -18.68 6.17
CA LEU A 78 12.55 -17.57 5.86
C LEU A 78 13.05 -16.28 6.53
N ASP A 79 13.14 -15.20 5.75
CA ASP A 79 13.55 -13.88 6.23
C ASP A 79 12.31 -13.04 6.59
N SER A 80 11.80 -13.27 7.80
CA SER A 80 10.61 -12.60 8.33
C SER A 80 10.83 -11.09 8.51
N TYR A 81 12.06 -10.65 8.76
CA TYR A 81 12.37 -9.24 8.96
C TYR A 81 12.29 -8.47 7.63
N ARG A 82 12.88 -9.03 6.56
CA ARG A 82 12.74 -8.47 5.20
C ARG A 82 11.27 -8.46 4.75
N ALA A 83 10.54 -9.54 5.04
CA ALA A 83 9.10 -9.61 4.77
C ALA A 83 8.31 -8.52 5.51
N ALA A 84 8.57 -8.33 6.80
CA ALA A 84 7.92 -7.31 7.61
C ALA A 84 8.16 -5.90 7.06
N ASN A 85 9.40 -5.57 6.70
CA ASN A 85 9.73 -4.27 6.11
C ASN A 85 9.02 -4.04 4.77
N ASN A 86 8.94 -5.08 3.93
CA ASN A 86 8.20 -5.01 2.67
C ASN A 86 6.70 -4.78 2.89
N ILE A 87 6.08 -5.44 3.87
CA ILE A 87 4.68 -5.21 4.25
C ILE A 87 4.45 -3.76 4.69
N LEU A 88 5.35 -3.23 5.54
CA LEU A 88 5.24 -1.85 6.02
C LEU A 88 5.44 -0.82 4.90
N GLN A 89 6.32 -1.09 3.94
CA GLN A 89 6.47 -0.26 2.74
C GLN A 89 5.20 -0.30 1.89
N MET A 90 4.60 -1.47 1.64
CA MET A 90 3.32 -1.56 0.92
C MET A 90 2.19 -0.80 1.63
N ALA A 91 2.19 -0.76 2.96
CA ALA A 91 1.24 0.05 3.71
C ALA A 91 1.48 1.56 3.54
N LEU A 92 2.75 1.99 3.54
CA LEU A 92 3.12 3.38 3.32
C LEU A 92 2.83 3.86 1.88
N ASP A 93 3.07 2.99 0.90
CA ASP A 93 2.75 3.21 -0.52
C ASP A 93 1.24 3.28 -0.80
N GLY A 94 0.40 2.92 0.18
CA GLY A 94 -1.06 2.89 0.03
C GLY A 94 -1.59 1.63 -0.65
N LYS A 95 -0.73 0.67 -1.04
CA LYS A 95 -1.14 -0.65 -1.54
C LYS A 95 -1.94 -1.42 -0.48
N ILE A 96 -1.54 -1.28 0.79
CA ILE A 96 -2.32 -1.75 1.94
C ILE A 96 -2.92 -0.52 2.64
N ALA A 97 -4.21 -0.26 2.38
CA ALA A 97 -4.89 0.90 2.94
C ALA A 97 -5.27 0.68 4.41
N LEU A 98 -4.73 1.51 5.31
CA LEU A 98 -5.13 1.60 6.70
C LEU A 98 -6.03 2.82 6.92
N CYS A 99 -7.26 2.61 7.40
CA CYS A 99 -8.15 3.70 7.80
C CYS A 99 -8.26 3.79 9.33
N LEU A 100 -8.12 5.00 9.88
CA LEU A 100 -8.39 5.28 11.28
C LEU A 100 -9.75 5.94 11.42
N ARG A 101 -10.57 5.44 12.35
CA ARG A 101 -11.89 6.02 12.62
C ARG A 101 -11.76 7.19 13.59
N PRO A 102 -12.61 8.23 13.45
CA PRO A 102 -12.65 9.32 14.40
C PRO A 102 -12.94 8.83 15.83
N PRO A 103 -12.45 9.54 16.86
CA PRO A 103 -12.76 9.23 18.25
C PRO A 103 -14.28 9.16 18.49
N GLY A 104 -14.73 8.09 19.14
CA GLY A 104 -16.15 7.91 19.47
C GLY A 104 -17.04 7.46 18.30
N TYR A 105 -16.51 7.32 17.08
CA TYR A 105 -17.30 6.89 15.93
C TYR A 105 -17.94 5.52 16.15
N SER A 106 -17.16 4.54 16.62
CA SER A 106 -17.64 3.16 16.82
C SER A 106 -18.79 3.07 17.84
N HIS A 107 -18.86 3.96 18.83
CA HIS A 107 -19.92 3.97 19.85
C HIS A 107 -21.22 4.59 19.34
N LYS A 108 -21.16 5.43 18.30
CA LYS A 108 -22.30 6.15 17.72
C LYS A 108 -22.51 5.73 16.26
N LYS A 109 -22.14 4.50 15.91
CA LYS A 109 -22.13 4.04 14.52
C LYS A 109 -23.52 4.14 13.89
N GLU A 110 -24.54 3.72 14.62
CA GLU A 110 -25.95 3.73 14.18
C GLU A 110 -26.45 5.15 13.94
N PHE A 111 -26.04 6.09 14.80
CA PHE A 111 -26.36 7.51 14.64
C PHE A 111 -25.72 8.09 13.37
N TRP A 112 -24.44 7.79 13.10
CA TRP A 112 -23.75 8.31 11.91
C TRP A 112 -24.28 7.72 10.61
N VAL A 113 -24.66 6.44 10.61
CA VAL A 113 -25.24 5.77 9.43
C VAL A 113 -26.63 6.33 9.09
N SER A 114 -27.41 6.74 10.09
CA SER A 114 -28.76 7.31 9.91
C SER A 114 -28.79 8.84 9.75
N HIS A 115 -27.62 9.49 9.72
CA HIS A 115 -27.54 10.94 9.68
C HIS A 115 -28.07 11.49 8.34
N LYS A 116 -28.83 12.59 8.39
CA LYS A 116 -29.44 13.23 7.20
C LYS A 116 -28.44 13.55 6.08
N ASP A 117 -27.20 13.87 6.46
CA ASP A 117 -26.14 14.25 5.52
C ASP A 117 -25.60 13.07 4.70
N VAL A 118 -25.91 11.83 5.09
CA VAL A 118 -25.50 10.63 4.34
C VAL A 118 -26.08 10.65 2.92
N THR A 119 -27.31 11.13 2.75
CA THR A 119 -27.94 11.28 1.42
C THR A 119 -27.14 12.21 0.52
N ASN A 120 -26.69 13.35 1.07
CA ASN A 120 -25.90 14.33 0.33
C ASN A 120 -24.51 13.77 0.01
N ILE A 121 -23.88 13.07 0.95
CA ILE A 121 -22.57 12.43 0.75
C ILE A 121 -22.64 11.38 -0.36
N LEU A 122 -23.65 10.51 -0.35
CA LEU A 122 -23.86 9.49 -1.39
C LEU A 122 -24.07 10.13 -2.76
N TRP A 123 -24.83 11.22 -2.82
CA TRP A 123 -25.02 11.97 -4.07
C TRP A 123 -23.70 12.57 -4.59
N ILE A 124 -22.89 13.19 -3.71
CA ILE A 124 -21.58 13.77 -4.07
C ILE A 124 -20.59 12.69 -4.52
N GLN A 125 -20.58 11.55 -3.83
CA GLN A 125 -19.64 10.46 -4.13
C GLN A 125 -19.89 9.81 -5.50
N ALA A 126 -21.07 10.03 -6.10
CA ALA A 126 -21.49 9.43 -7.37
C ALA A 126 -21.18 7.93 -7.44
N THR A 127 -21.15 7.26 -6.29
CA THR A 127 -20.97 5.82 -6.19
C THR A 127 -22.28 5.22 -6.65
N ASN A 128 -22.25 4.60 -7.84
CA ASN A 128 -23.33 3.72 -8.25
C ASN A 128 -23.63 2.76 -7.08
N ALA A 129 -24.91 2.61 -6.74
CA ALA A 129 -25.35 1.90 -5.54
C ALA A 129 -24.80 0.46 -5.41
N ASP A 130 -24.24 -0.11 -6.48
CA ASP A 130 -23.49 -1.38 -6.51
C ASP A 130 -22.18 -1.38 -5.68
N ALA A 131 -21.53 -0.22 -5.47
CA ALA A 131 -20.24 -0.14 -4.77
C ALA A 131 -20.35 -0.32 -3.24
N LEU A 132 -21.56 -0.36 -2.68
CA LEU A 132 -21.81 -0.61 -1.26
C LEU A 132 -22.12 -2.08 -0.93
N SER A 133 -22.09 -2.98 -1.92
CA SER A 133 -22.25 -4.42 -1.66
C SER A 133 -21.05 -4.95 -0.87
N PRO A 134 -21.24 -5.64 0.27
CA PRO A 134 -20.17 -6.30 1.03
C PRO A 134 -19.40 -7.36 0.23
N GLU A 135 -19.90 -7.74 -0.95
CA GLU A 135 -19.36 -8.80 -1.82
C GLU A 135 -18.58 -8.25 -3.02
N ALA A 136 -18.32 -6.94 -3.10
CA ALA A 136 -17.55 -6.37 -4.20
C ALA A 136 -16.12 -6.97 -4.20
N PRO A 137 -15.70 -7.66 -5.28
CA PRO A 137 -14.39 -8.29 -5.32
C PRO A 137 -13.33 -7.20 -5.24
N HIS A 138 -12.44 -7.32 -4.25
CA HIS A 138 -11.22 -6.52 -4.14
C HIS A 138 -10.36 -6.79 -5.37
N HIS A 139 -10.60 -6.06 -6.45
CA HIS A 139 -9.80 -6.12 -7.66
C HIS A 139 -8.49 -5.38 -7.41
N PHE A 140 -7.60 -6.04 -6.66
CA PHE A 140 -6.20 -5.68 -6.59
C PHE A 140 -5.64 -5.88 -7.98
N GLN A 141 -5.40 -4.78 -8.72
CA GLN A 141 -4.72 -4.84 -10.02
C GLN A 141 -3.33 -5.43 -9.78
N GLU A 142 -3.12 -6.64 -10.31
CA GLU A 142 -1.83 -7.32 -10.37
C GLU A 142 -0.95 -6.62 -11.41
N GLU A 143 -0.42 -5.45 -11.07
CA GLU A 143 0.79 -4.93 -11.73
C GLU A 143 1.93 -4.97 -10.72
N PHE A 144 2.44 -6.18 -10.50
CA PHE A 144 3.73 -6.38 -9.88
C PHE A 144 4.78 -6.40 -10.98
N SER A 145 5.16 -5.21 -11.48
CA SER A 145 6.37 -5.07 -12.30
C SER A 145 7.57 -5.32 -11.40
N SER A 146 8.27 -6.43 -11.64
CA SER A 146 9.51 -6.79 -10.96
C SER A 146 10.66 -5.96 -11.53
N GLU A 147 10.98 -4.84 -10.88
CA GLU A 147 12.25 -4.16 -11.10
C GLU A 147 13.33 -4.90 -10.29
N GLU A 148 14.15 -5.69 -10.99
CA GLU A 148 15.35 -6.31 -10.46
C GLU A 148 16.44 -5.24 -10.30
N GLU A 149 16.83 -4.91 -9.05
CA GLU A 149 18.01 -4.11 -8.78
C GLU A 149 19.27 -4.95 -9.05
N HIS A 150 19.92 -4.70 -10.19
CA HIS A 150 21.23 -5.25 -10.51
C HIS A 150 22.32 -4.41 -9.82
N GLU A 151 23.01 -4.98 -8.82
CA GLU A 151 24.22 -4.40 -8.24
C GLU A 151 25.37 -4.46 -9.28
N GLU A 152 25.76 -3.31 -9.84
CA GLU A 152 26.94 -3.18 -10.70
C GLU A 152 28.23 -3.08 -9.88
N ALA A 153 29.13 -4.05 -10.09
CA ALA A 153 30.47 -4.06 -9.55
C ALA A 153 31.40 -3.10 -10.32
N THR A 154 31.94 -2.12 -9.61
CA THR A 154 32.93 -1.15 -10.09
C THR A 154 34.20 -1.81 -10.63
N LYS A 155 34.55 -1.55 -11.90
CA LYS A 155 35.93 -1.67 -12.43
C LYS A 155 36.24 -0.57 -13.46
N GLN A 156 37.10 0.35 -13.02
CA GLN A 156 38.20 1.09 -13.67
C GLN A 156 38.07 1.67 -15.10
N GLU A 157 38.49 2.94 -15.16
CA GLU A 157 38.57 3.90 -16.28
C GLU A 157 39.48 3.46 -17.45
N SER A 158 39.10 3.79 -18.69
CA SER A 158 39.65 4.92 -19.48
C SER A 158 39.64 4.71 -21.01
N GLU A 159 39.43 5.83 -21.71
CA GLU A 159 39.76 6.19 -23.12
C GLU A 159 38.71 6.01 -24.26
N GLN A 160 38.04 7.13 -24.56
CA GLN A 160 37.78 7.80 -25.85
C GLN A 160 37.26 7.03 -27.08
N SER A 161 36.10 7.47 -27.59
CA SER A 161 35.95 8.00 -28.97
C SER A 161 34.58 8.66 -29.17
N GLU A 162 34.60 9.76 -29.93
CA GLU A 162 33.46 10.56 -30.39
C GLU A 162 32.80 9.89 -31.61
N GLU A 163 31.47 9.99 -31.77
CA GLU A 163 30.79 10.52 -32.98
C GLU A 163 29.25 10.35 -32.90
N ALA A 164 28.57 11.20 -33.66
CA ALA A 164 27.16 11.59 -33.56
C ALA A 164 26.20 10.76 -34.45
N GLU A 165 24.88 10.89 -34.18
CA GLU A 165 23.79 11.19 -35.15
C GLU A 165 22.42 10.56 -34.81
N GLU A 166 21.41 11.43 -34.86
CA GLU A 166 19.99 11.33 -35.26
C GLU A 166 19.01 10.21 -34.80
N SER A 167 18.02 10.68 -34.02
CA SER A 167 16.57 10.73 -34.32
C SER A 167 15.83 9.52 -34.93
N SER A 168 14.90 8.95 -34.15
CA SER A 168 13.59 8.49 -34.67
C SER A 168 12.56 8.42 -33.54
N GLU A 169 11.67 9.41 -33.51
CA GLU A 169 10.43 9.41 -32.72
C GLU A 169 9.41 8.51 -33.42
N GLU A 170 8.97 7.44 -32.78
CA GLU A 170 7.81 6.64 -33.23
C GLU A 170 6.64 6.92 -32.27
N GLU A 171 5.66 7.69 -32.75
CA GLU A 171 4.37 7.93 -32.10
C GLU A 171 3.48 6.68 -32.29
N GLU A 172 3.17 5.96 -31.21
CA GLU A 172 2.08 4.98 -31.20
C GLU A 172 0.74 5.70 -30.95
N GLU A 173 -0.14 5.69 -31.96
CA GLU A 173 -1.51 6.21 -31.86
C GLU A 173 -2.37 5.36 -30.92
N GLU A 174 -2.69 5.88 -29.73
CA GLU A 174 -3.74 5.31 -28.88
C GLU A 174 -5.15 5.68 -29.39
N PRO A 175 -6.13 4.75 -29.36
CA PRO A 175 -7.48 5.01 -29.84
C PRO A 175 -8.23 6.03 -28.95
N PRO A 176 -9.14 6.83 -29.52
CA PRO A 176 -9.77 7.94 -28.80
C PRO A 176 -10.67 7.42 -27.67
N ILE A 177 -10.24 7.64 -26.43
CA ILE A 177 -11.07 7.46 -25.24
C ILE A 177 -12.17 8.53 -25.32
N SER A 178 -13.42 8.12 -25.55
CA SER A 178 -14.57 9.03 -25.52
C SER A 178 -14.86 9.45 -24.07
N VAL A 179 -14.13 10.46 -23.59
CA VAL A 179 -14.32 10.99 -22.24
C VAL A 179 -15.45 12.02 -22.24
N ALA A 180 -16.69 11.56 -22.18
CA ALA A 180 -17.81 12.38 -21.73
C ALA A 180 -17.80 12.54 -20.19
N ALA A 181 -16.63 12.72 -19.59
CA ALA A 181 -16.50 12.99 -18.15
C ALA A 181 -16.10 14.45 -17.98
N GLY A 182 -17.11 15.31 -17.76
CA GLY A 182 -16.86 16.66 -17.26
C GLY A 182 -16.02 16.60 -15.98
N ASN A 183 -15.09 17.56 -15.84
CA ASN A 183 -14.20 17.65 -14.69
C ASN A 183 -14.99 17.65 -13.37
N LYS A 184 -14.85 16.59 -12.57
CA LYS A 184 -15.56 16.40 -11.29
C LYS A 184 -15.21 17.46 -10.25
N PHE A 185 -14.11 18.18 -10.42
CA PHE A 185 -13.67 19.25 -9.52
C PHE A 185 -14.36 20.60 -9.77
N ASN A 186 -15.10 20.78 -10.88
CA ASN A 186 -15.85 22.01 -11.15
C ASN A 186 -16.91 22.33 -10.07
N ILE A 187 -17.35 21.32 -9.30
CA ILE A 187 -18.31 21.48 -8.20
C ILE A 187 -17.71 22.28 -7.04
N LEU A 188 -16.38 22.30 -6.87
CA LEU A 188 -15.71 23.05 -5.81
C LEU A 188 -15.49 24.53 -6.17
N ALA A 189 -15.70 24.90 -7.44
CA ALA A 189 -15.43 26.25 -7.94
C ALA A 189 -16.64 27.19 -7.87
N SER A 190 -17.81 26.72 -7.39
CA SER A 190 -18.98 27.59 -7.19
C SER A 190 -18.78 28.48 -5.95
N PRO A 191 -18.73 29.82 -6.09
CA PRO A 191 -18.74 30.71 -4.95
C PRO A 191 -20.15 30.77 -4.34
N GLU A 192 -20.23 30.70 -3.01
CA GLU A 192 -21.41 31.12 -2.24
C GLU A 192 -21.67 32.63 -2.36
#